data_AF-A0AAW5SA44-F1
#
_entry.id   AF-A0AAW5SA44-F1
#
_cell.length_a   1.000
_cell.length_b   1.000
_cell.length_c   1.000
_cell.angle_alpha   90.00
_cell.angle_beta   90.00
_cell.angle_gamma   90.00
#
_symmetry.space_group_name_H-M   'P 1'
#
loop_
_entity.id
_entity.type
_entity.pdbx_description
1 polymer ?
#
loop_
_entity_poly.entity_id
_entity_poly.type
_entity_poly.pdbx_seq_one_letter_code
_entity_poly.pdbx_strand_id
1 'polypeptide(L)'
;MAENTIKWDKDADGIVTLTLDDPTGSANVMNEHYKESMHNAVERLVAEKDSITGVVITSAKKTFFAGGDLKSMINLGPENAGEAFDTVEAVKRDLRALETLGKPVVAAINGAALGGGLEIALACHHRIAADVKGLVVGLPEVTLGLLPGGGGVTRTVRMFGIQNAFMNILSQGTRFKPDKAKEIGLVDELVGSVEELVPAAKAWIKANPDAHEQPWDKKGYKMPGGTPSSPALAGILPSFPALLKKQLKGAPMPAPRAILDAAVEGAQVDFDTASRIESRYFTQLVTGQVAKNMIQAFFFDLQHINGGGSRPEGIEPVKINKIGVLGAGMMGAGIAYVSAKAGFDVVLKDVSLEAAQKGKGYSEKLEAKALQRGKTTEEKSKSLLDRITPTADAADFKGVDFVIEAVFENQELKHKVFQEIEDIVEPNALLGSNTSTLPITGLATGVKRQEDFIGIHFFSPVDKMPLVEIIKGEKTSDEALARVFDYTLAIGKTPIVVNDSRGFFTSRVIGTFVNEALAMLGEG
;
A
#
# COMPACT_ATOMS: atom_id res chain seq x y z
N MET A 1 -27.97 4.72 -18.14
CA MET A 1 -27.22 5.83 -18.74
C MET A 1 -26.05 6.11 -17.82
N ALA A 2 -24.86 6.37 -18.34
CA ALA A 2 -23.76 6.76 -17.48
C ALA A 2 -24.01 8.13 -16.84
N GLU A 3 -23.59 8.31 -15.59
CA GLU A 3 -23.58 9.63 -14.97
C GLU A 3 -22.32 10.37 -15.41
N ASN A 4 -22.43 11.68 -15.65
CA ASN A 4 -21.26 12.50 -15.97
C ASN A 4 -20.40 12.69 -14.71
N THR A 5 -19.13 12.29 -14.81
CA THR A 5 -18.15 12.33 -13.73
C THR A 5 -17.16 13.48 -13.87
N ILE A 6 -17.25 14.29 -14.94
CA ILE A 6 -16.30 15.38 -15.22
C ILE A 6 -17.04 16.71 -15.33
N LYS A 7 -16.73 17.62 -14.42
CA LYS A 7 -17.17 19.01 -14.51
C LYS A 7 -16.25 19.78 -15.45
N TRP A 8 -16.85 20.56 -16.34
CA TRP A 8 -16.16 21.35 -17.35
C TRP A 8 -16.28 22.83 -17.02
N ASP A 9 -15.15 23.52 -16.88
CA ASP A 9 -15.06 24.97 -16.71
C ASP A 9 -14.05 25.55 -17.70
N LYS A 10 -14.42 26.57 -18.47
CA LYS A 10 -13.49 27.28 -19.38
C LYS A 10 -13.43 28.73 -18.95
N ASP A 11 -12.25 29.20 -18.57
CA ASP A 11 -12.08 30.58 -18.13
C ASP A 11 -11.92 31.57 -19.30
N ALA A 12 -11.84 32.86 -18.96
CA ALA A 12 -11.69 33.94 -19.93
C ALA A 12 -10.36 33.90 -20.71
N ASP A 13 -9.35 33.19 -20.19
CA ASP A 13 -8.06 33.00 -20.85
C ASP A 13 -8.06 31.77 -21.78
N GLY A 14 -9.19 31.05 -21.88
CA GLY A 14 -9.34 29.85 -22.69
C GLY A 14 -8.76 28.60 -22.04
N ILE A 15 -8.42 28.62 -20.75
CA ILE A 15 -7.95 27.43 -20.04
C ILE A 15 -9.16 26.62 -19.58
N VAL A 16 -9.20 25.34 -19.95
CA VAL A 16 -10.24 24.41 -19.52
C VAL A 16 -9.80 23.69 -18.25
N THR A 17 -10.62 23.71 -17.21
CA THR A 17 -10.44 22.88 -16.01
C THR A 17 -11.42 21.71 -16.06
N LEU A 18 -10.89 20.49 -16.10
CA LEU A 18 -11.62 19.24 -15.98
C LEU A 18 -11.52 18.75 -14.53
N THR A 19 -12.63 18.82 -13.80
CA THR A 19 -12.69 18.40 -12.40
C THR A 19 -13.38 17.04 -12.29
N LEU A 20 -12.59 16.01 -11.95
CA LEU A 20 -13.04 14.63 -11.75
C LEU A 20 -13.83 14.52 -10.43
N ASP A 21 -15.09 14.11 -10.52
CA ASP A 21 -16.01 14.04 -9.39
C ASP A 21 -17.11 13.00 -9.64
N ASP A 22 -16.77 11.71 -9.57
CA ASP A 22 -17.74 10.63 -9.72
C ASP A 22 -18.79 10.68 -8.59
N PRO A 23 -20.07 10.97 -8.86
CA PRO A 23 -21.11 11.09 -7.84
C PRO A 23 -21.48 9.76 -7.19
N THR A 24 -21.11 8.63 -7.80
CA THR A 24 -21.49 7.28 -7.34
C THR A 24 -20.58 6.72 -6.25
N GLY A 25 -19.46 7.39 -5.97
CA GLY A 25 -18.44 6.92 -5.04
C GLY A 25 -17.68 8.00 -4.29
N SER A 26 -16.98 7.58 -3.24
CA SER A 26 -16.10 8.45 -2.45
C SER A 26 -14.74 8.73 -3.11
N ALA A 27 -14.42 8.02 -4.19
CA ALA A 27 -13.21 8.17 -4.98
C ALA A 27 -13.52 8.01 -6.47
N ASN A 28 -12.75 8.71 -7.32
CA ASN A 28 -12.81 8.53 -8.77
C ASN A 28 -12.11 7.22 -9.16
N VAL A 29 -12.73 6.41 -10.01
CA VAL A 29 -12.20 5.14 -10.53
C VAL A 29 -12.43 5.03 -12.03
N MET A 30 -11.64 4.22 -12.72
CA MET A 30 -11.72 4.01 -14.17
C MET A 30 -12.84 3.02 -14.52
N ASN A 31 -14.07 3.39 -14.18
CA ASN A 31 -15.31 2.66 -14.48
C ASN A 31 -15.92 3.14 -15.82
N GLU A 32 -17.09 2.60 -16.17
CA GLU A 32 -17.82 3.01 -17.38
C GLU A 32 -18.17 4.51 -17.39
N HIS A 33 -18.55 5.07 -16.24
CA HIS A 33 -18.91 6.48 -16.11
C HIS A 33 -17.73 7.40 -16.42
N TYR A 34 -16.55 7.09 -15.88
CA TYR A 34 -15.32 7.80 -16.21
C TYR A 34 -14.98 7.69 -17.70
N LYS A 35 -15.04 6.49 -18.28
CA LYS A 35 -14.69 6.28 -19.70
C LYS A 35 -15.56 7.14 -20.61
N GLU A 36 -16.89 7.09 -20.45
CA GLU A 36 -17.82 7.89 -21.25
C GLU A 36 -17.62 9.39 -21.01
N SER A 37 -17.44 9.81 -19.76
CA SER A 37 -17.25 11.22 -19.41
C SER A 37 -15.94 11.80 -19.97
N MET A 38 -14.85 11.06 -19.86
CA MET A 38 -13.54 11.46 -20.37
C MET A 38 -13.54 11.50 -21.89
N HIS A 39 -14.14 10.49 -22.54
CA HIS A 39 -14.29 10.48 -23.99
C HIS A 39 -15.02 11.74 -24.48
N ASN A 40 -16.20 12.04 -23.92
CA ASN A 40 -16.98 13.22 -24.26
C ASN A 40 -16.22 14.53 -23.98
N ALA A 41 -15.47 14.59 -22.88
CA ALA A 41 -14.62 15.74 -22.56
C ALA A 41 -13.51 15.93 -23.61
N VAL A 42 -12.81 14.85 -23.98
CA VAL A 42 -11.73 14.90 -24.97
C VAL A 42 -12.27 15.26 -26.36
N GLU A 43 -13.40 14.70 -26.79
CA GLU A 43 -14.04 15.11 -28.05
C GLU A 43 -14.38 16.60 -28.05
N ARG A 44 -14.89 17.12 -26.93
CA ARG A 44 -15.16 18.54 -26.77
C ARG A 44 -13.89 19.39 -26.80
N LEU A 45 -12.77 18.92 -26.21
CA LEU A 45 -11.47 19.61 -26.27
C LEU A 45 -10.99 19.73 -27.72
N VAL A 46 -11.13 18.66 -28.50
CA VAL A 46 -10.76 18.65 -29.92
C VAL A 46 -11.67 19.57 -30.75
N ALA A 47 -12.98 19.55 -30.49
CA ALA A 47 -13.95 20.38 -31.20
C ALA A 47 -13.79 21.88 -30.91
N GLU A 48 -13.48 22.25 -29.66
CA GLU A 48 -13.33 23.65 -29.23
C GLU A 48 -11.86 24.15 -29.24
N LYS A 49 -10.93 23.38 -29.83
CA LYS A 49 -9.47 23.57 -29.75
C LYS A 49 -8.98 24.98 -30.08
N ASP A 50 -9.66 25.68 -31.00
CA ASP A 50 -9.27 27.01 -31.47
C ASP A 50 -9.47 28.08 -30.40
N SER A 51 -10.39 27.83 -29.46
CA SER A 51 -10.67 28.70 -28.30
C SER A 51 -10.00 28.26 -27.01
N ILE A 52 -9.24 27.15 -27.05
CA ILE A 52 -8.59 26.55 -25.88
C ILE A 52 -7.09 26.87 -25.91
N THR A 53 -6.57 27.34 -24.79
CA THR A 53 -5.15 27.70 -24.61
C THR A 53 -4.40 26.70 -23.75
N GLY A 54 -5.09 25.92 -22.91
CA GLY A 54 -4.51 24.85 -22.12
C GLY A 54 -5.58 24.10 -21.32
N VAL A 55 -5.17 23.02 -20.65
CA VAL A 55 -6.07 22.18 -19.85
C VAL A 55 -5.48 21.91 -18.47
N VAL A 56 -6.30 21.99 -17.44
CA VAL A 56 -5.98 21.53 -16.08
C VAL A 56 -6.87 20.35 -15.75
N ILE A 57 -6.30 19.24 -15.28
CA ILE A 57 -7.05 18.11 -14.73
C ILE A 57 -6.89 18.11 -13.22
N THR A 58 -8.00 18.13 -12.49
CA THR A 58 -8.02 18.10 -11.02
C THR A 58 -9.16 17.22 -10.50
N SER A 59 -9.29 17.07 -9.18
CA SER A 59 -10.32 16.25 -8.55
C SER A 59 -11.03 17.00 -7.43
N ALA A 60 -12.33 16.77 -7.30
CA ALA A 60 -13.14 17.27 -6.19
C ALA A 60 -13.19 16.30 -4.99
N LYS A 61 -12.58 15.10 -5.10
CA LYS A 61 -12.53 14.11 -4.02
C LYS A 61 -11.34 14.33 -3.10
N LYS A 62 -11.27 13.60 -1.98
CA LYS A 62 -10.08 13.62 -1.08
C LYS A 62 -8.83 13.03 -1.75
N THR A 63 -9.02 12.10 -2.68
CA THR A 63 -7.96 11.55 -3.54
C THR A 63 -8.07 12.15 -4.94
N PHE A 64 -6.98 12.11 -5.69
CA PHE A 64 -7.02 12.53 -7.09
C PHE A 64 -7.81 11.53 -7.91
N PHE A 65 -7.33 10.28 -7.95
CA PHE A 65 -7.96 9.17 -8.69
C PHE A 65 -7.38 7.83 -8.23
N ALA A 66 -8.25 6.82 -8.05
CA ALA A 66 -7.94 5.59 -7.32
C ALA A 66 -7.72 4.33 -8.20
N GLY A 67 -7.50 4.51 -9.50
CA GLY A 67 -7.10 3.44 -10.42
C GLY A 67 -8.27 2.73 -11.10
N GLY A 68 -8.03 1.49 -11.53
CA GLY A 68 -8.98 0.67 -12.28
C GLY A 68 -10.22 0.24 -11.48
N ASP A 69 -11.33 -0.05 -12.17
CA ASP A 69 -12.50 -0.66 -11.55
C ASP A 69 -12.31 -2.17 -11.34
N LEU A 70 -11.75 -2.52 -10.19
CA LEU A 70 -11.44 -3.91 -9.83
C LEU A 70 -12.70 -4.79 -9.63
N LYS A 71 -13.88 -4.18 -9.39
CA LYS A 71 -15.15 -4.90 -9.32
C LYS A 71 -15.54 -5.46 -10.67
N SER A 72 -15.30 -4.71 -11.74
CA SER A 72 -15.52 -5.19 -13.10
C SER A 72 -14.39 -6.14 -13.54
N MET A 73 -13.13 -5.77 -13.27
CA MET A 73 -11.98 -6.54 -13.76
C MET A 73 -11.89 -7.98 -13.23
N ILE A 74 -12.25 -8.24 -11.96
CA ILE A 74 -12.17 -9.60 -11.39
C ILE A 74 -13.07 -10.62 -12.12
N ASN A 75 -14.12 -10.13 -12.79
CA ASN A 75 -15.09 -10.97 -13.51
C ASN A 75 -14.66 -11.29 -14.95
N LEU A 76 -13.59 -10.69 -15.47
CA LEU A 76 -13.15 -10.92 -16.84
C LEU A 76 -12.51 -12.30 -16.99
N GLY A 77 -13.01 -13.10 -17.93
CA GLY A 77 -12.45 -14.39 -18.33
C GLY A 77 -11.77 -14.34 -19.70
N PRO A 78 -11.12 -15.44 -20.14
CA PRO A 78 -10.54 -15.55 -21.48
C PRO A 78 -11.52 -15.20 -22.61
N GLU A 79 -12.82 -15.47 -22.43
CA GLU A 79 -13.91 -15.13 -23.34
C GLU A 79 -14.13 -13.61 -23.49
N ASN A 80 -13.75 -12.81 -22.50
CA ASN A 80 -13.86 -11.35 -22.51
C ASN A 80 -12.57 -10.67 -23.02
N ALA A 81 -11.57 -11.41 -23.50
CA ALA A 81 -10.27 -10.83 -23.85
C ALA A 81 -10.37 -9.69 -24.89
N GLY A 82 -11.24 -9.82 -25.88
CA GLY A 82 -11.48 -8.77 -26.88
C GLY A 82 -12.04 -7.50 -26.24
N GLU A 83 -13.10 -7.62 -25.44
CA GLU A 83 -13.73 -6.50 -24.72
C GLU A 83 -12.75 -5.81 -23.76
N ALA A 84 -11.96 -6.58 -23.03
CA ALA A 84 -10.94 -6.05 -22.12
C ALA A 84 -9.86 -5.27 -22.86
N PHE A 85 -9.42 -5.78 -24.02
CA PHE A 85 -8.46 -5.11 -24.90
C PHE A 85 -9.04 -3.80 -25.47
N ASP A 86 -10.25 -3.84 -26.02
CA ASP A 86 -10.91 -2.67 -26.61
C ASP A 86 -11.17 -1.59 -25.55
N THR A 87 -11.54 -1.99 -24.34
CA THR A 87 -11.74 -1.07 -23.21
C THR A 87 -10.47 -0.30 -22.86
N VAL A 88 -9.33 -0.99 -22.72
CA VAL A 88 -8.08 -0.34 -22.34
C VAL A 88 -7.48 0.48 -23.49
N GLU A 89 -7.65 0.06 -24.75
CA GLU A 89 -7.29 0.86 -25.92
C GLU A 89 -8.13 2.15 -26.02
N ALA A 90 -9.43 2.08 -25.72
CA ALA A 90 -10.31 3.26 -25.71
C ALA A 90 -9.85 4.30 -24.66
N VAL A 91 -9.54 3.85 -23.44
CA VAL A 91 -8.98 4.72 -22.39
C VAL A 91 -7.69 5.39 -22.89
N LYS A 92 -6.77 4.60 -23.46
CA LYS A 92 -5.48 5.14 -23.92
C LYS A 92 -5.61 6.07 -25.10
N ARG A 93 -6.59 5.85 -25.99
CA ARG A 93 -6.87 6.74 -27.11
C ARG A 93 -7.26 8.14 -26.60
N ASP A 94 -8.15 8.22 -25.61
CA ASP A 94 -8.56 9.52 -25.05
C ASP A 94 -7.39 10.21 -24.34
N LEU A 95 -6.59 9.45 -23.58
CA LEU A 95 -5.37 9.99 -22.96
C LEU A 95 -4.32 10.43 -23.99
N ARG A 96 -4.18 9.71 -25.11
CA ARG A 96 -3.24 10.08 -26.18
C ARG A 96 -3.72 11.30 -26.95
N ALA A 97 -5.03 11.46 -27.15
CA ALA A 97 -5.61 12.65 -27.76
C ALA A 97 -5.43 13.88 -26.86
N LEU A 98 -5.57 13.72 -25.54
CA LEU A 98 -5.25 14.76 -24.57
C LEU A 98 -3.76 15.15 -24.61
N GLU A 99 -2.87 14.15 -24.65
CA GLU A 99 -1.42 14.33 -24.68
C GLU A 99 -0.91 14.97 -26.00
N THR A 100 -1.64 14.81 -27.10
CA THR A 100 -1.29 15.33 -28.43
C THR A 100 -2.22 16.46 -28.90
N LEU A 101 -2.95 17.09 -27.98
CA LEU A 101 -3.91 18.16 -28.25
C LEU A 101 -3.27 19.41 -28.88
N GLY A 102 -1.94 19.55 -28.78
CA GLY A 102 -1.22 20.75 -29.21
C GLY A 102 -1.42 21.94 -28.26
N LYS A 103 -1.86 21.67 -27.03
CA LYS A 103 -2.00 22.62 -25.92
C LYS A 103 -1.36 22.05 -24.65
N PRO A 104 -0.78 22.87 -23.76
CA PRO A 104 -0.26 22.40 -22.48
C PRO A 104 -1.38 21.84 -21.61
N VAL A 105 -1.09 20.73 -20.94
CA VAL A 105 -2.02 20.01 -20.05
C VAL A 105 -1.33 19.76 -18.73
N VAL A 106 -1.95 20.16 -17.62
CA VAL A 106 -1.37 20.04 -16.27
C VAL A 106 -2.26 19.21 -15.36
N ALA A 107 -1.67 18.21 -14.69
CA ALA A 107 -2.33 17.49 -13.60
C ALA A 107 -2.12 18.22 -12.27
N ALA A 108 -3.23 18.63 -11.64
CA ALA A 108 -3.30 19.23 -10.31
C ALA A 108 -3.70 18.16 -9.29
N ILE A 109 -2.71 17.50 -8.69
CA ILE A 109 -2.82 16.30 -7.86
C ILE A 109 -3.05 16.68 -6.39
N ASN A 110 -4.31 16.69 -5.98
CA ASN A 110 -4.77 17.08 -4.64
C ASN A 110 -4.68 15.99 -3.57
N GLY A 111 -4.52 14.73 -3.97
CA GLY A 111 -4.47 13.59 -3.07
C GLY A 111 -3.91 12.36 -3.78
N ALA A 112 -4.21 11.16 -3.26
CA ALA A 112 -3.63 9.93 -3.81
C ALA A 112 -3.94 9.76 -5.32
N ALA A 113 -2.90 9.53 -6.12
CA ALA A 113 -2.99 9.22 -7.55
C ALA A 113 -2.32 7.87 -7.79
N LEU A 114 -3.13 6.81 -7.77
CA LEU A 114 -2.65 5.42 -7.80
C LEU A 114 -3.14 4.70 -9.05
N GLY A 115 -2.21 3.97 -9.67
CA GLY A 115 -2.46 3.19 -10.88
C GLY A 115 -2.96 4.06 -12.02
N GLY A 116 -4.11 3.71 -12.60
CA GLY A 116 -4.84 4.53 -13.58
C GLY A 116 -4.93 6.02 -13.24
N GLY A 117 -4.95 6.40 -11.95
CA GLY A 117 -4.92 7.80 -11.55
C GLY A 117 -3.61 8.51 -11.87
N LEU A 118 -2.47 7.84 -11.66
CA LEU A 118 -1.18 8.34 -12.10
C LEU A 118 -1.04 8.22 -13.62
N GLU A 119 -1.63 7.24 -14.28
CA GLU A 119 -1.62 7.14 -15.75
C GLU A 119 -2.28 8.34 -16.43
N ILE A 120 -3.40 8.86 -15.88
CA ILE A 120 -4.01 10.14 -16.30
C ILE A 120 -3.01 11.29 -16.14
N ALA A 121 -2.34 11.38 -14.98
CA ALA A 121 -1.38 12.44 -14.72
C ALA A 121 -0.11 12.33 -15.60
N LEU A 122 0.31 11.12 -15.95
CA LEU A 122 1.45 10.88 -16.86
C LEU A 122 1.12 11.26 -18.30
N ALA A 123 -0.16 11.21 -18.71
CA ALA A 123 -0.61 11.73 -20.01
C ALA A 123 -0.59 13.27 -20.07
N CYS A 124 -0.46 13.95 -18.93
CA CYS A 124 -0.29 15.39 -18.87
C CYS A 124 1.17 15.80 -19.11
N HIS A 125 1.39 17.02 -19.59
CA HIS A 125 2.71 17.59 -19.86
C HIS A 125 3.45 18.00 -18.58
N HIS A 126 2.69 18.36 -17.54
CA HIS A 126 3.23 18.78 -16.25
C HIS A 126 2.35 18.28 -15.10
N ARG A 127 2.95 18.03 -13.94
CA ARG A 127 2.31 17.46 -12.76
C ARG A 127 2.70 18.24 -11.51
N ILE A 128 1.71 18.85 -10.87
CA ILE A 128 1.86 19.58 -9.61
C ILE A 128 1.11 18.80 -8.53
N ALA A 129 1.76 18.49 -7.41
CA ALA A 129 1.13 17.80 -6.28
C ALA A 129 1.15 18.64 -5.00
N ALA A 130 0.10 18.53 -4.19
CA ALA A 130 0.06 19.17 -2.89
C ALA A 130 0.86 18.36 -1.86
N ASP A 131 1.77 18.98 -1.11
CA ASP A 131 2.54 18.30 -0.06
C ASP A 131 1.72 18.14 1.23
N VAL A 132 0.67 17.33 1.16
CA VAL A 132 -0.29 17.10 2.24
C VAL A 132 -0.19 15.68 2.81
N LYS A 133 -0.52 15.53 4.09
CA LYS A 133 -0.45 14.25 4.81
C LYS A 133 -1.32 13.19 4.12
N GLY A 134 -0.70 12.06 3.80
CA GLY A 134 -1.38 10.90 3.21
C GLY A 134 -1.42 10.91 1.68
N LEU A 135 -0.96 11.97 1.01
CA LEU A 135 -0.80 11.95 -0.44
C LEU A 135 0.26 10.92 -0.83
N VAL A 136 -0.09 10.05 -1.77
CA VAL A 136 0.82 9.08 -2.37
C VAL A 136 0.57 8.96 -3.86
N VAL A 137 1.62 8.74 -4.63
CA VAL A 137 1.54 8.45 -6.07
C VAL A 137 2.29 7.17 -6.41
N GLY A 138 1.83 6.44 -7.42
CA GLY A 138 2.52 5.23 -7.87
C GLY A 138 1.65 4.35 -8.76
N LEU A 139 2.25 3.27 -9.28
CA LEU A 139 1.61 2.29 -10.16
C LEU A 139 1.56 0.91 -9.49
N PRO A 140 0.65 0.67 -8.51
CA PRO A 140 0.63 -0.52 -7.68
C PRO A 140 -0.02 -1.76 -8.33
N GLU A 141 -0.36 -1.74 -9.62
CA GLU A 141 -1.11 -2.81 -10.31
C GLU A 141 -0.47 -4.19 -10.18
N VAL A 142 0.87 -4.26 -10.13
CA VAL A 142 1.59 -5.54 -9.94
C VAL A 142 1.26 -6.22 -8.61
N THR A 143 0.88 -5.46 -7.57
CA THR A 143 0.46 -6.01 -6.28
C THR A 143 -0.92 -6.66 -6.34
N LEU A 144 -1.63 -6.48 -7.45
CA LEU A 144 -2.94 -7.08 -7.76
C LEU A 144 -2.83 -8.11 -8.90
N GLY A 145 -1.60 -8.49 -9.30
CA GLY A 145 -1.39 -9.42 -10.41
C GLY A 145 -1.68 -8.81 -11.78
N LEU A 146 -1.74 -7.49 -11.88
CA LEU A 146 -1.99 -6.73 -13.10
C LEU A 146 -0.73 -5.95 -13.53
N LEU A 147 -0.86 -5.14 -14.59
CA LEU A 147 0.14 -4.15 -14.98
C LEU A 147 -0.53 -2.79 -15.24
N PRO A 148 0.23 -1.68 -15.25
CA PRO A 148 -0.28 -0.37 -15.63
C PRO A 148 -0.63 -0.31 -17.12
N GLY A 149 -1.89 -0.64 -17.43
CA GLY A 149 -2.37 -0.86 -18.79
C GLY A 149 -2.93 0.38 -19.49
N GLY A 150 -3.14 1.48 -18.75
CA GLY A 150 -3.59 2.78 -19.27
C GLY A 150 -2.44 3.66 -19.78
N GLY A 151 -1.30 3.07 -20.12
CA GLY A 151 -0.12 3.73 -20.67
C GLY A 151 0.99 3.95 -19.64
N GLY A 152 0.84 3.45 -18.41
CA GLY A 152 1.80 3.63 -17.33
C GLY A 152 3.14 2.95 -17.61
N VAL A 153 3.14 1.73 -18.16
CA VAL A 153 4.40 1.07 -18.58
C VAL A 153 5.05 1.90 -19.68
N THR A 154 4.30 2.22 -20.73
CA THR A 154 4.80 2.92 -21.90
C THR A 154 5.41 4.29 -21.53
N ARG A 155 4.66 5.14 -20.81
CA ARG A 155 5.10 6.49 -20.43
C ARG A 155 6.28 6.47 -19.46
N THR A 156 6.27 5.63 -18.43
CA THR A 156 7.39 5.57 -17.49
C THR A 156 8.67 5.04 -18.15
N VAL A 157 8.58 4.08 -19.07
CA VAL A 157 9.73 3.62 -19.86
C VAL A 157 10.24 4.73 -20.77
N ARG A 158 9.37 5.56 -21.36
CA ARG A 158 9.81 6.75 -22.11
C ARG A 158 10.46 7.80 -21.21
N MET A 159 9.94 8.02 -20.00
CA MET A 159 10.49 9.02 -19.07
C MET A 159 11.84 8.60 -18.46
N PHE A 160 12.02 7.33 -18.13
CA PHE A 160 13.12 6.88 -17.28
C PHE A 160 14.00 5.78 -17.89
N GLY A 161 13.60 5.23 -19.04
CA GLY A 161 14.23 4.04 -19.62
C GLY A 161 13.77 2.74 -18.94
N ILE A 162 14.01 1.62 -19.61
CA ILE A 162 13.56 0.28 -19.18
C ILE A 162 13.98 -0.03 -17.74
N GLN A 163 15.28 0.10 -17.43
CA GLN A 163 15.82 -0.35 -16.15
C GLN A 163 15.25 0.44 -14.96
N ASN A 164 15.24 1.76 -15.04
CA ASN A 164 14.78 2.60 -13.93
C ASN A 164 13.25 2.53 -13.77
N ALA A 165 12.50 2.56 -14.88
CA ALA A 165 11.05 2.39 -14.83
C ALA A 165 10.68 1.04 -14.18
N PHE A 166 11.31 -0.05 -14.63
CA PHE A 166 11.06 -1.37 -14.09
C PHE A 166 11.46 -1.50 -12.61
N MET A 167 12.70 -1.18 -12.27
CA MET A 167 13.23 -1.43 -10.91
C MET A 167 12.62 -0.53 -9.85
N ASN A 168 12.38 0.74 -10.18
CA ASN A 168 11.96 1.71 -9.18
C ASN A 168 10.43 1.86 -9.12
N ILE A 169 9.72 1.72 -10.24
CA ILE A 169 8.29 2.06 -10.32
C ILE A 169 7.45 0.80 -10.52
N LEU A 170 7.69 0.03 -11.59
CA LEU A 170 6.74 -0.96 -12.09
C LEU A 170 6.85 -2.34 -11.38
N SER A 171 8.05 -2.83 -11.09
CA SER A 171 8.27 -4.23 -10.65
C SER A 171 7.70 -4.55 -9.26
N GLN A 172 7.60 -3.55 -8.39
CA GLN A 172 7.08 -3.69 -7.02
C GLN A 172 5.83 -2.85 -6.77
N GLY A 173 5.46 -1.96 -7.70
CA GLY A 173 4.31 -1.09 -7.55
C GLY A 173 4.43 -0.13 -6.36
N THR A 174 5.63 0.45 -6.19
CA THR A 174 5.96 1.28 -5.03
C THR A 174 5.10 2.54 -4.98
N ARG A 175 4.62 2.88 -3.79
CA ARG A 175 3.89 4.13 -3.51
C ARG A 175 4.87 5.16 -2.93
N PHE A 176 4.90 6.34 -3.54
CA PHE A 176 5.81 7.42 -3.20
C PHE A 176 5.07 8.57 -2.54
N LYS A 177 5.68 9.16 -1.51
CA LYS A 177 5.28 10.45 -0.96
C LYS A 177 5.61 11.58 -1.95
N PRO A 178 5.00 12.78 -1.82
CA PRO A 178 5.15 13.86 -2.79
C PRO A 178 6.62 14.26 -3.03
N ASP A 179 7.39 14.42 -1.95
CA ASP A 179 8.83 14.71 -1.97
C ASP A 179 9.62 13.70 -2.81
N LYS A 180 9.42 12.40 -2.54
CA LYS A 180 10.13 11.33 -3.24
C LYS A 180 9.65 11.20 -4.68
N ALA A 181 8.36 11.41 -4.93
CA ALA A 181 7.79 11.39 -6.28
C ALA A 181 8.39 12.49 -7.16
N LYS A 182 8.61 13.68 -6.58
CA LYS A 182 9.33 14.77 -7.23
C LYS A 182 10.80 14.43 -7.47
N GLU A 183 11.48 13.92 -6.45
CA GLU A 183 12.90 13.52 -6.55
C GLU A 183 13.17 12.54 -7.69
N ILE A 184 12.26 11.58 -7.92
CA ILE A 184 12.41 10.57 -8.98
C ILE A 184 11.79 11.00 -10.33
N GLY A 185 11.17 12.18 -10.41
CA GLY A 185 10.59 12.73 -11.64
C GLY A 185 9.20 12.20 -12.02
N LEU A 186 8.46 11.57 -11.10
CA LEU A 186 7.04 11.25 -11.32
C LEU A 186 6.12 12.48 -11.14
N VAL A 187 6.57 13.47 -10.37
CA VAL A 187 5.92 14.76 -10.16
C VAL A 187 6.95 15.84 -10.47
N ASP A 188 6.53 16.97 -11.03
CA ASP A 188 7.46 18.02 -11.44
C ASP A 188 7.57 19.09 -10.33
N GLU A 189 6.45 19.47 -9.73
CA GLU A 189 6.37 20.56 -8.75
C GLU A 189 5.50 20.21 -7.54
N LEU A 190 5.78 20.87 -6.41
CA LEU A 190 5.03 20.72 -5.16
C LEU A 190 4.53 22.07 -4.69
N VAL A 191 3.31 22.10 -4.15
CA VAL A 191 2.69 23.26 -3.50
C VAL A 191 2.30 22.93 -2.06
N GLY A 192 2.11 23.95 -1.22
CA GLY A 192 1.92 23.77 0.22
C GLY A 192 0.51 23.29 0.60
N SER A 193 -0.48 23.56 -0.26
CA SER A 193 -1.88 23.21 0.00
C SER A 193 -2.63 22.80 -1.27
N VAL A 194 -3.82 22.23 -1.11
CA VAL A 194 -4.66 21.80 -2.24
C VAL A 194 -5.22 23.00 -3.01
N GLU A 195 -5.51 24.09 -2.32
CA GLU A 195 -6.08 25.32 -2.88
C GLU A 195 -5.11 26.02 -3.85
N GLU A 196 -3.81 25.81 -3.67
CA GLU A 196 -2.75 26.38 -4.51
C GLU A 196 -2.63 25.68 -5.88
N LEU A 197 -3.17 24.46 -6.03
CA LEU A 197 -2.93 23.61 -7.20
C LEU A 197 -3.45 24.18 -8.52
N VAL A 198 -4.75 24.49 -8.60
CA VAL A 198 -5.36 25.00 -9.83
C VAL A 198 -4.79 26.38 -10.20
N PRO A 199 -4.61 27.34 -9.26
CA PRO A 199 -3.88 28.57 -9.54
C PRO A 199 -2.47 28.35 -10.08
N ALA A 200 -1.68 27.46 -9.47
CA ALA A 200 -0.32 27.15 -9.93
C ALA A 200 -0.31 26.49 -11.31
N ALA A 201 -1.23 25.56 -11.57
CA ALA A 201 -1.37 24.91 -12.87
C ALA A 201 -1.72 25.90 -14.00
N LYS A 202 -2.68 26.80 -13.75
CA LYS A 202 -3.03 27.86 -14.69
C LYS A 202 -1.87 28.85 -14.91
N ALA A 203 -1.14 29.21 -13.86
CA ALA A 203 0.05 30.05 -13.97
C ALA A 203 1.14 29.38 -14.81
N TRP A 204 1.38 28.08 -14.62
CA TRP A 204 2.34 27.31 -15.41
C TRP A 204 1.95 27.27 -16.89
N ILE A 205 0.68 27.03 -17.21
CA ILE A 205 0.16 27.06 -18.59
C ILE A 205 0.42 28.41 -19.25
N LYS A 206 0.09 29.51 -18.56
CA LYS A 206 0.30 30.87 -19.08
C LYS A 206 1.77 31.19 -19.33
N ALA A 207 2.66 30.68 -18.47
CA ALA A 207 4.10 30.87 -18.61
C ALA A 207 4.72 29.96 -19.68
N ASN A 208 4.08 28.84 -20.02
CA ASN A 208 4.61 27.81 -20.92
C ASN A 208 3.60 27.41 -22.02
N PRO A 209 3.13 28.35 -22.86
CA PRO A 209 2.11 28.08 -23.88
C PRO A 209 2.57 27.04 -24.93
N ASP A 210 3.88 26.95 -25.18
CA ASP A 210 4.47 26.02 -26.16
C ASP A 210 4.84 24.66 -25.55
N ALA A 211 4.59 24.43 -24.25
CA ALA A 211 4.91 23.17 -23.57
C ALA A 211 3.79 22.13 -23.75
N HIS A 212 3.49 21.83 -25.02
CA HIS A 212 2.38 20.98 -25.45
C HIS A 212 2.83 19.71 -26.20
N GLU A 213 4.10 19.37 -26.12
CA GLU A 213 4.67 18.20 -26.77
C GLU A 213 5.57 17.45 -25.77
N GLN A 214 5.24 16.18 -25.54
CA GLN A 214 6.01 15.33 -24.64
C GLN A 214 7.43 15.08 -25.16
N PRO A 215 8.41 14.79 -24.28
CA PRO A 215 9.79 14.56 -24.71
C PRO A 215 9.95 13.45 -25.76
N TRP A 216 9.10 12.41 -25.72
CA TRP A 216 9.17 11.28 -26.67
C TRP A 216 8.49 11.53 -28.01
N ASP A 217 7.69 12.59 -28.14
CA ASP A 217 7.07 12.99 -29.41
C ASP A 217 7.97 13.93 -30.22
N LYS A 218 8.93 14.58 -29.55
CA LYS A 218 9.93 15.45 -30.19
C LYS A 218 10.88 14.67 -31.09
N LYS A 219 11.12 15.22 -32.28
CA LYS A 219 12.18 14.72 -33.18
C LYS A 219 13.54 14.76 -32.47
N GLY A 220 14.23 13.62 -32.49
CA GLY A 220 15.55 13.48 -31.85
C GLY A 220 15.51 13.04 -30.39
N TYR A 221 14.34 12.66 -29.87
CA TYR A 221 14.21 11.98 -28.58
C TYR A 221 15.21 10.82 -28.44
N LYS A 222 15.80 10.71 -27.25
CA LYS A 222 16.68 9.61 -26.86
C LYS A 222 16.18 9.05 -25.54
N MET A 223 15.83 7.76 -25.54
CA MET A 223 15.42 7.08 -24.32
C MET A 223 16.57 7.06 -23.30
N PRO A 224 16.32 7.43 -22.03
CA PRO A 224 17.33 7.29 -20.98
C PRO A 224 17.82 5.83 -20.89
N GLY A 225 19.14 5.63 -20.82
CA GLY A 225 19.74 4.29 -20.85
C GLY A 225 19.78 3.60 -22.22
N GLY A 226 19.16 4.18 -23.25
CA GLY A 226 19.13 3.64 -24.61
C GLY A 226 17.97 2.66 -24.86
N THR A 227 17.78 2.32 -26.13
CA THR A 227 16.81 1.32 -26.59
C THR A 227 17.43 -0.09 -26.57
N PRO A 228 16.65 -1.18 -26.73
CA PRO A 228 17.20 -2.54 -26.77
C PRO A 228 18.28 -2.79 -27.84
N SER A 229 18.29 -2.01 -28.93
CA SER A 229 19.32 -2.07 -29.97
C SER A 229 20.58 -1.25 -29.65
N SER A 230 20.56 -0.43 -28.60
CA SER A 230 21.71 0.36 -28.17
C SER A 230 22.75 -0.54 -27.50
N PRO A 231 24.05 -0.52 -27.89
CA PRO A 231 25.05 -1.47 -27.40
C PRO A 231 25.17 -1.55 -25.87
N ALA A 232 25.06 -0.41 -25.18
CA ALA A 232 25.15 -0.35 -23.73
C ALA A 232 24.03 -1.16 -23.04
N LEU A 233 22.78 -1.01 -23.49
CA LEU A 233 21.66 -1.76 -22.94
C LEU A 233 21.67 -3.21 -23.43
N ALA A 234 21.96 -3.43 -24.71
CA ALA A 234 22.01 -4.77 -25.31
C ALA A 234 22.98 -5.72 -24.56
N GLY A 235 24.11 -5.20 -24.07
CA GLY A 235 25.07 -5.99 -23.29
C GLY A 235 24.56 -6.48 -21.94
N ILE A 236 23.60 -5.79 -21.31
CA ILE A 236 23.06 -6.15 -19.98
C ILE A 236 21.63 -6.71 -20.02
N LEU A 237 20.87 -6.41 -21.09
CA LEU A 237 19.45 -6.77 -21.22
C LEU A 237 19.15 -8.27 -21.03
N PRO A 238 19.98 -9.23 -21.52
CA PRO A 238 19.75 -10.65 -21.27
C PRO A 238 19.76 -11.05 -19.79
N SER A 239 20.37 -10.24 -18.91
CA SER A 239 20.39 -10.51 -17.47
C SER A 239 19.08 -10.17 -16.77
N PHE A 240 18.22 -9.31 -17.34
CA PHE A 240 17.03 -8.81 -16.66
C PHE A 240 16.01 -9.92 -16.34
N PRO A 241 15.64 -10.81 -17.28
CA PRO A 241 14.73 -11.92 -16.96
C PRO A 241 15.33 -12.90 -15.94
N ALA A 242 16.66 -13.10 -15.97
CA ALA A 242 17.35 -13.98 -15.01
C ALA A 242 17.36 -13.37 -13.59
N LEU A 243 17.62 -12.07 -13.46
CA LEU A 243 17.55 -11.35 -12.19
C LEU A 243 16.13 -11.32 -11.63
N LEU A 244 15.13 -11.11 -12.50
CA LEU A 244 13.73 -11.19 -12.11
C LEU A 244 13.38 -12.60 -11.61
N LYS A 245 13.74 -13.65 -12.36
CA LYS A 245 13.52 -15.05 -11.94
C LYS A 245 14.22 -15.36 -10.62
N LYS A 246 15.43 -14.84 -10.40
CA LYS A 246 16.16 -14.95 -9.13
C LYS A 246 15.40 -14.27 -7.99
N GLN A 247 14.87 -13.06 -8.20
CA GLN A 247 14.08 -12.34 -7.20
C GLN A 247 12.78 -13.07 -6.86
N LEU A 248 12.09 -13.61 -7.87
CA LEU A 248 10.85 -14.37 -7.71
C LEU A 248 11.07 -15.82 -7.27
N LYS A 249 12.32 -16.29 -7.23
CA LYS A 249 12.71 -17.68 -6.90
C LYS A 249 11.97 -18.73 -7.75
N GLY A 250 11.59 -18.37 -8.98
CA GLY A 250 10.82 -19.24 -9.87
C GLY A 250 9.32 -19.36 -9.55
N ALA A 251 8.78 -18.57 -8.62
CA ALA A 251 7.35 -18.56 -8.33
C ALA A 251 6.52 -18.15 -9.58
N PRO A 252 5.36 -18.78 -9.83
CA PRO A 252 4.56 -18.56 -11.03
C PRO A 252 3.70 -17.28 -10.93
N MET A 253 4.34 -16.12 -10.72
CA MET A 253 3.68 -14.80 -10.76
C MET A 253 3.90 -14.17 -12.14
N PRO A 254 2.88 -14.13 -13.03
CA PRO A 254 3.07 -13.71 -14.42
C PRO A 254 3.24 -12.18 -14.58
N ALA A 255 2.68 -11.38 -13.68
CA ALA A 255 2.63 -9.93 -13.83
C ALA A 255 4.00 -9.24 -13.93
N PRO A 256 4.99 -9.50 -13.03
CA PRO A 256 6.31 -8.88 -13.16
C PRO A 256 7.02 -9.21 -14.48
N ARG A 257 6.80 -10.42 -15.01
CA ARG A 257 7.35 -10.83 -16.31
C ARG A 257 6.66 -10.10 -17.45
N ALA A 258 5.34 -10.08 -17.48
CA ALA A 258 4.57 -9.36 -18.49
C ALA A 258 4.90 -7.86 -18.53
N ILE A 259 5.14 -7.24 -17.36
CA ILE A 259 5.62 -5.85 -17.27
C ILE A 259 6.99 -5.70 -17.94
N LEU A 260 7.94 -6.60 -17.65
CA LEU A 260 9.27 -6.55 -18.26
C LEU A 260 9.20 -6.75 -19.79
N ASP A 261 8.40 -7.72 -20.24
CA ASP A 261 8.21 -8.00 -21.65
C ASP A 261 7.59 -6.79 -22.37
N ALA A 262 6.50 -6.22 -21.84
CA ALA A 262 5.86 -5.01 -22.38
C ALA A 262 6.81 -3.80 -22.39
N ALA A 263 7.63 -3.62 -21.34
CA ALA A 263 8.60 -2.53 -21.26
C ALA A 263 9.70 -2.64 -22.32
N VAL A 264 10.22 -3.86 -22.54
CA VAL A 264 11.29 -4.10 -23.51
C VAL A 264 10.75 -4.02 -24.94
N GLU A 265 9.65 -4.73 -25.24
CA GLU A 265 9.04 -4.72 -26.57
C GLU A 265 8.55 -3.31 -26.95
N GLY A 266 7.92 -2.59 -26.03
CA GLY A 266 7.48 -1.21 -26.24
C GLY A 266 8.65 -0.23 -26.47
N ALA A 267 9.86 -0.53 -26.00
CA ALA A 267 11.05 0.28 -26.26
C ALA A 267 11.65 0.07 -27.66
N GLN A 268 11.19 -0.94 -28.42
CA GLN A 268 11.67 -1.24 -29.78
C GLN A 268 10.88 -0.53 -30.87
N VAL A 269 9.71 0.01 -30.54
CA VAL A 269 8.72 0.52 -31.51
C VAL A 269 8.30 1.95 -31.16
N ASP A 270 7.51 2.57 -32.04
CA ASP A 270 6.88 3.87 -31.79
C ASP A 270 5.92 3.84 -30.58
N PHE A 271 5.52 5.01 -30.09
CA PHE A 271 4.69 5.13 -28.88
C PHE A 271 3.34 4.42 -29.01
N ASP A 272 2.63 4.58 -30.13
CA ASP A 272 1.28 4.04 -30.29
C ASP A 272 1.32 2.51 -30.45
N THR A 273 2.33 1.99 -31.15
CA THR A 273 2.57 0.54 -31.19
C THR A 273 2.98 -0.02 -29.82
N ALA A 274 3.80 0.68 -29.05
CA ALA A 274 4.18 0.28 -27.69
C ALA A 274 2.96 0.24 -26.76
N SER A 275 2.13 1.28 -26.82
CA SER A 275 0.86 1.36 -26.10
C SER A 275 -0.04 0.16 -26.44
N ARG A 276 -0.16 -0.21 -27.71
CA ARG A 276 -0.95 -1.38 -28.12
C ARG A 276 -0.37 -2.70 -27.62
N ILE A 277 0.95 -2.86 -27.56
CA ILE A 277 1.61 -4.06 -26.98
C ILE A 277 1.28 -4.16 -25.49
N GLU A 278 1.35 -3.05 -24.75
CA GLU A 278 0.97 -2.98 -23.34
C GLU A 278 -0.48 -3.46 -23.12
N SER A 279 -1.42 -3.08 -23.99
CA SER A 279 -2.82 -3.56 -23.93
C SER A 279 -2.91 -5.08 -24.03
N ARG A 280 -2.11 -5.73 -24.89
CA ARG A 280 -2.13 -7.19 -25.04
C ARG A 280 -1.67 -7.90 -23.77
N TYR A 281 -0.59 -7.42 -23.16
CA TYR A 281 -0.11 -7.97 -21.89
C TYR A 281 -1.08 -7.68 -20.73
N PHE A 282 -1.70 -6.50 -20.70
CA PHE A 282 -2.75 -6.20 -19.73
C PHE A 282 -3.92 -7.19 -19.86
N THR A 283 -4.44 -7.39 -21.07
CA THR A 283 -5.51 -8.34 -21.37
C THR A 283 -5.15 -9.76 -20.97
N GLN A 284 -3.91 -10.20 -21.23
CA GLN A 284 -3.42 -11.50 -20.79
C GLN A 284 -3.48 -11.67 -19.28
N LEU A 285 -3.11 -10.64 -18.51
CA LEU A 285 -3.11 -10.71 -17.05
C LEU A 285 -4.53 -10.64 -16.47
N VAL A 286 -5.34 -9.67 -16.90
CA VAL A 286 -6.66 -9.42 -16.32
C VAL A 286 -7.64 -10.57 -16.52
N THR A 287 -7.48 -11.33 -17.62
CA THR A 287 -8.27 -12.54 -17.89
C THR A 287 -7.71 -13.80 -17.22
N GLY A 288 -6.53 -13.70 -16.58
CA GLY A 288 -5.81 -14.81 -15.97
C GLY A 288 -6.16 -15.05 -14.49
N GLN A 289 -5.98 -16.30 -14.04
CA GLN A 289 -6.35 -16.72 -12.69
C GLN A 289 -5.55 -16.01 -11.58
N VAL A 290 -4.26 -15.74 -11.80
CA VAL A 290 -3.42 -15.11 -10.75
C VAL A 290 -3.89 -13.69 -10.44
N ALA A 291 -4.31 -12.92 -11.45
CA ALA A 291 -4.90 -11.60 -11.22
C ALA A 291 -6.17 -11.72 -10.36
N LYS A 292 -7.09 -12.66 -10.67
CA LYS A 292 -8.29 -12.90 -9.85
C LYS A 292 -7.96 -13.21 -8.39
N ASN A 293 -6.99 -14.11 -8.17
CA ASN A 293 -6.54 -14.47 -6.82
C ASN A 293 -6.00 -13.26 -6.05
N MET A 294 -5.17 -12.45 -6.71
CA MET A 294 -4.52 -11.29 -6.09
C MET A 294 -5.49 -10.11 -5.88
N ILE A 295 -6.43 -9.87 -6.81
CA ILE A 295 -7.50 -8.90 -6.63
C ILE A 295 -8.40 -9.32 -5.46
N GLN A 296 -8.80 -10.60 -5.38
CA GLN A 296 -9.59 -11.10 -4.26
C GLN A 296 -8.89 -10.83 -2.92
N ALA A 297 -7.66 -11.31 -2.76
CA ALA A 297 -6.95 -11.22 -1.49
C ALA A 297 -6.53 -9.79 -1.11
N PHE A 298 -5.86 -9.08 -2.03
CA PHE A 298 -5.20 -7.81 -1.71
C PHE A 298 -6.09 -6.58 -1.91
N PHE A 299 -7.25 -6.75 -2.54
CA PHE A 299 -8.26 -5.69 -2.63
C PHE A 299 -9.51 -6.03 -1.82
N PHE A 300 -10.27 -7.05 -2.20
CA PHE A 300 -11.58 -7.33 -1.58
C PHE A 300 -11.47 -7.80 -0.12
N ASP A 301 -10.70 -8.86 0.14
CA ASP A 301 -10.57 -9.43 1.47
C ASP A 301 -9.89 -8.43 2.42
N LEU A 302 -8.83 -7.76 1.95
CA LEU A 302 -8.12 -6.75 2.74
C LEU A 302 -9.00 -5.52 3.05
N GLN A 303 -9.87 -5.09 2.14
CA GLN A 303 -10.85 -4.03 2.41
C GLN A 303 -11.92 -4.48 3.40
N HIS A 304 -12.41 -5.71 3.27
CA HIS A 304 -13.38 -6.27 4.21
C HIS A 304 -12.79 -6.33 5.63
N ILE A 305 -11.55 -6.80 5.76
CA ILE A 305 -10.83 -6.85 7.04
C ILE A 305 -10.61 -5.43 7.60
N ASN A 306 -10.03 -4.52 6.82
CA ASN A 306 -9.77 -3.15 7.30
C ASN A 306 -11.05 -2.35 7.57
N GLY A 307 -12.16 -2.72 6.93
CA GLY A 307 -13.50 -2.18 7.16
C GLY A 307 -14.19 -2.74 8.41
N GLY A 308 -13.52 -3.62 9.18
CA GLY A 308 -14.06 -4.16 10.42
C GLY A 308 -14.93 -5.40 10.24
N GLY A 309 -14.80 -6.14 9.12
CA GLY A 309 -15.64 -7.31 8.82
C GLY A 309 -15.60 -8.44 9.87
N SER A 310 -14.58 -8.47 10.72
CA SER A 310 -14.48 -9.40 11.87
C SER A 310 -14.51 -8.70 13.24
N ARG A 311 -14.73 -7.37 13.27
CA ARG A 311 -14.86 -6.60 14.51
C ARG A 311 -16.32 -6.67 14.99
N PRO A 312 -16.61 -6.98 16.26
CA PRO A 312 -17.96 -6.94 16.80
C PRO A 312 -18.64 -5.58 16.60
N GLU A 313 -19.94 -5.61 16.27
CA GLU A 313 -20.76 -4.42 16.06
C GLU A 313 -21.18 -3.77 17.39
N GLY A 314 -21.49 -2.47 17.36
CA GLY A 314 -22.06 -1.74 18.51
C GLY A 314 -21.09 -1.42 19.65
N ILE A 315 -19.78 -1.63 19.46
CA ILE A 315 -18.75 -1.37 20.47
C ILE A 315 -17.93 -0.14 20.10
N GLU A 316 -17.99 0.89 20.94
CA GLU A 316 -17.24 2.13 20.77
C GLU A 316 -15.73 1.93 21.00
N PRO A 317 -14.85 2.61 20.25
CA PRO A 317 -13.42 2.54 20.47
C PRO A 317 -13.01 3.05 21.86
N VAL A 318 -12.22 2.26 22.57
CA VAL A 318 -11.63 2.64 23.86
C VAL A 318 -10.17 3.05 23.65
N LYS A 319 -9.80 4.24 24.12
CA LYS A 319 -8.43 4.75 24.02
C LYS A 319 -7.49 3.95 24.91
N ILE A 320 -6.39 3.47 24.32
CA ILE A 320 -5.26 2.87 25.04
C ILE A 320 -4.27 3.97 25.43
N ASN A 321 -3.88 4.01 26.70
CA ASN A 321 -2.98 5.04 27.22
C ASN A 321 -1.58 4.48 27.49
N LYS A 322 -1.46 3.29 28.07
CA LYS A 322 -0.16 2.71 28.45
C LYS A 322 -0.16 1.19 28.29
N ILE A 323 0.81 0.70 27.53
CA ILE A 323 0.97 -0.72 27.22
C ILE A 323 2.00 -1.34 28.16
N GLY A 324 1.71 -2.51 28.71
CA GLY A 324 2.65 -3.33 29.46
C GLY A 324 3.02 -4.58 28.66
N VAL A 325 4.31 -4.82 28.45
CA VAL A 325 4.81 -6.01 27.75
C VAL A 325 5.58 -6.89 28.72
N LEU A 326 5.17 -8.15 28.85
CA LEU A 326 5.82 -9.14 29.75
C LEU A 326 6.74 -10.05 28.94
N GLY A 327 8.04 -10.01 29.24
CA GLY A 327 9.10 -10.70 28.52
C GLY A 327 9.78 -9.80 27.48
N ALA A 328 11.11 -9.74 27.51
CA ALA A 328 11.95 -8.90 26.66
C ALA A 328 12.81 -9.72 25.67
N GLY A 329 12.40 -10.96 25.42
CA GLY A 329 12.91 -11.77 24.30
C GLY A 329 12.54 -11.18 22.93
N MET A 330 12.84 -11.91 21.85
CA MET A 330 12.64 -11.42 20.48
C MET A 330 11.21 -10.91 20.21
N MET A 331 10.19 -11.63 20.72
CA MET A 331 8.79 -11.27 20.54
C MET A 331 8.43 -10.00 21.32
N GLY A 332 8.61 -10.00 22.63
CA GLY A 332 8.25 -8.84 23.46
C GLY A 332 9.03 -7.57 23.13
N ALA A 333 10.32 -7.68 22.78
CA ALA A 333 11.10 -6.54 22.29
C ALA A 333 10.53 -5.97 20.97
N GLY A 334 10.13 -6.84 20.05
CA GLY A 334 9.51 -6.43 18.79
C GLY A 334 8.11 -5.84 18.96
N ILE A 335 7.32 -6.38 19.89
CA ILE A 335 6.01 -5.84 20.28
C ILE A 335 6.17 -4.44 20.87
N ALA A 336 7.07 -4.26 21.84
CA ALA A 336 7.37 -2.96 22.42
C ALA A 336 7.79 -1.93 21.36
N TYR A 337 8.61 -2.33 20.39
CA TYR A 337 9.01 -1.46 19.28
C TYR A 337 7.81 -1.00 18.43
N VAL A 338 6.94 -1.91 17.98
CA VAL A 338 5.82 -1.53 17.09
C VAL A 338 4.77 -0.69 17.83
N SER A 339 4.54 -0.97 19.11
CA SER A 339 3.66 -0.15 19.96
C SER A 339 4.23 1.25 20.17
N ALA A 340 5.51 1.38 20.54
CA ALA A 340 6.15 2.68 20.72
C ALA A 340 6.21 3.51 19.42
N LYS A 341 6.44 2.84 18.28
CA LYS A 341 6.43 3.46 16.95
C LYS A 341 5.07 4.01 16.56
N ALA A 342 3.99 3.38 17.01
CA ALA A 342 2.63 3.86 16.83
C ALA A 342 2.27 5.04 17.77
N GLY A 343 3.14 5.33 18.74
CA GLY A 343 3.02 6.47 19.64
C GLY A 343 2.57 6.12 21.07
N PHE A 344 2.48 4.84 21.43
CA PHE A 344 2.09 4.41 22.77
C PHE A 344 3.26 4.40 23.75
N ASP A 345 2.99 4.74 25.01
CA ASP A 345 3.92 4.52 26.10
C ASP A 345 3.95 3.03 26.46
N VAL A 346 5.15 2.47 26.64
CA VAL A 346 5.37 1.04 26.84
C VAL A 346 6.24 0.79 28.07
N VAL A 347 5.72 -0.02 29.00
CA VAL A 347 6.51 -0.62 30.09
C VAL A 347 6.94 -2.02 29.66
N LEU A 348 8.23 -2.24 29.47
CA LEU A 348 8.80 -3.54 29.07
C LEU A 348 9.39 -4.22 30.30
N LYS A 349 8.68 -5.21 30.86
CA LYS A 349 9.13 -5.95 32.05
C LYS A 349 9.75 -7.30 31.67
N ASP A 350 10.87 -7.62 32.30
CA ASP A 350 11.44 -8.98 32.32
C ASP A 350 11.84 -9.36 33.76
N VAL A 351 12.41 -10.55 33.97
CA VAL A 351 12.83 -11.04 35.29
C VAL A 351 14.03 -10.28 35.87
N SER A 352 14.75 -9.52 35.03
CA SER A 352 15.84 -8.64 35.44
C SER A 352 15.87 -7.38 34.58
N LEU A 353 16.40 -6.29 35.14
CA LEU A 353 16.52 -5.02 34.43
C LEU A 353 17.46 -5.15 33.22
N GLU A 354 18.51 -5.97 33.36
CA GLU A 354 19.44 -6.27 32.27
C GLU A 354 18.73 -6.91 31.07
N ALA A 355 17.84 -7.88 31.32
CA ALA A 355 17.06 -8.54 30.26
C ALA A 355 16.11 -7.54 29.57
N ALA A 356 15.40 -6.72 30.35
CA ALA A 356 14.51 -5.68 29.82
C ALA A 356 15.27 -4.62 28.99
N GLN A 357 16.43 -4.17 29.46
CA GLN A 357 17.30 -3.25 28.73
C GLN A 357 17.81 -3.84 27.42
N LYS A 358 18.20 -5.13 27.43
CA LYS A 358 18.59 -5.84 26.20
C LYS A 358 17.44 -5.90 25.20
N GLY A 359 16.21 -6.08 25.66
CA GLY A 359 15.01 -5.98 24.83
C GLY A 359 14.83 -4.60 24.21
N LYS A 360 14.95 -3.51 24.99
CA LYS A 360 14.94 -2.13 24.45
C LYS A 360 16.05 -1.90 23.43
N GLY A 361 17.22 -2.49 23.63
CA GLY A 361 18.34 -2.44 22.69
C GLY A 361 18.05 -3.04 21.30
N TYR A 362 16.99 -3.85 21.16
CA TYR A 362 16.48 -4.26 19.84
C TYR A 362 15.91 -3.07 19.06
N SER A 363 15.08 -2.24 19.70
CA SER A 363 14.50 -1.01 19.14
C SER A 363 15.58 -0.01 18.75
N GLU A 364 16.59 0.18 19.60
CA GLU A 364 17.74 1.06 19.34
C GLU A 364 18.47 0.67 18.05
N LYS A 365 18.67 -0.63 17.81
CA LYS A 365 19.32 -1.13 16.59
C LYS A 365 18.46 -0.93 15.34
N LEU A 366 17.14 -1.03 15.46
CA LEU A 366 16.23 -0.76 14.34
C LEU A 366 16.24 0.73 13.99
N GLU A 367 16.18 1.58 15.00
CA GLU A 367 16.22 3.03 14.86
C GLU A 367 17.56 3.53 14.31
N ALA A 368 18.68 2.98 14.76
CA ALA A 368 19.99 3.29 14.18
C ALA A 368 20.05 2.98 12.67
N LYS A 369 19.46 1.86 12.23
CA LYS A 369 19.35 1.52 10.81
C LYS A 369 18.38 2.45 10.07
N ALA A 370 17.30 2.88 10.71
CA ALA A 370 16.35 3.81 10.12
C ALA A 370 16.97 5.20 9.90
N LEU A 371 17.74 5.69 10.86
CA LEU A 371 18.52 6.93 10.76
C LEU A 371 19.58 6.84 9.66
N GLN A 372 20.38 5.77 9.64
CA GLN A 372 21.39 5.55 8.60
C GLN A 372 20.79 5.54 7.19
N ARG A 373 19.55 5.08 7.05
CA ARG A 373 18.81 5.01 5.77
C ARG A 373 17.97 6.25 5.48
N GLY A 374 18.05 7.30 6.30
CA GLY A 374 17.26 8.53 6.16
C GLY A 374 15.74 8.31 6.22
N LYS A 375 15.27 7.29 6.95
CA LYS A 375 13.84 6.96 7.06
C LYS A 375 13.14 7.62 8.25
N THR A 376 13.89 8.23 9.16
CA THR A 376 13.40 8.96 10.34
C THR A 376 14.37 10.09 10.70
N THR A 377 13.99 10.95 11.65
CA THR A 377 14.84 12.02 12.20
C THR A 377 15.32 11.64 13.60
N GLU A 378 16.42 12.24 14.07
CA GLU A 378 16.96 11.99 15.42
C GLU A 378 15.92 12.28 16.51
N GLU A 379 15.17 13.37 16.37
CA GLU A 379 14.10 13.76 17.30
C GLU A 379 12.99 12.71 17.39
N LYS A 380 12.48 12.24 16.24
CA LYS A 380 11.44 11.21 16.18
C LYS A 380 11.93 9.88 16.75
N SER A 381 13.19 9.54 16.46
CA SER A 381 13.83 8.33 16.93
C SER A 381 13.99 8.33 18.45
N LYS A 382 14.51 9.43 19.00
CA LYS A 382 14.60 9.63 20.45
C LYS A 382 13.23 9.55 21.11
N SER A 383 12.24 10.27 20.57
CA SER A 383 10.87 10.23 21.10
C SER A 383 10.30 8.80 21.11
N LEU A 384 10.55 7.99 20.08
CA LEU A 384 10.14 6.58 20.05
C LEU A 384 10.80 5.78 21.17
N LEU A 385 12.12 5.90 21.33
CA LEU A 385 12.88 5.15 22.33
C LEU A 385 12.54 5.58 23.77
N ASP A 386 12.22 6.86 23.99
CA ASP A 386 11.83 7.41 25.28
C ASP A 386 10.46 6.88 25.75
N ARG A 387 9.59 6.44 24.83
CA ARG A 387 8.33 5.76 25.19
C ARG A 387 8.53 4.37 25.77
N ILE A 388 9.69 3.75 25.59
CA ILE A 388 9.97 2.39 26.08
C ILE A 388 10.71 2.46 27.42
N THR A 389 10.03 2.08 28.50
CA THR A 389 10.58 2.03 29.86
C THR A 389 10.86 0.57 30.25
N PRO A 390 12.14 0.13 30.26
CA PRO A 390 12.51 -1.21 30.68
C PRO A 390 12.50 -1.31 32.22
N THR A 391 11.98 -2.42 32.76
CA THR A 391 11.92 -2.64 34.21
C THR A 391 12.01 -4.13 34.58
N ALA A 392 12.29 -4.40 35.86
CA ALA A 392 12.13 -5.72 36.48
C ALA A 392 11.01 -5.74 37.54
N ASP A 393 10.52 -4.57 37.94
CA ASP A 393 9.55 -4.44 39.02
C ASP A 393 8.12 -4.59 38.47
N ALA A 394 7.30 -5.43 39.12
CA ALA A 394 5.89 -5.56 38.79
C ALA A 394 5.10 -4.28 39.12
N ALA A 395 5.54 -3.50 40.11
CA ALA A 395 4.86 -2.27 40.52
C ALA A 395 4.82 -1.21 39.42
N ASP A 396 5.77 -1.23 38.47
CA ASP A 396 5.82 -0.31 37.33
C ASP A 396 4.70 -0.54 36.30
N PHE A 397 3.93 -1.64 36.41
CA PHE A 397 2.71 -1.86 35.64
C PHE A 397 1.53 -1.01 36.12
N LYS A 398 1.70 -0.20 37.17
CA LYS A 398 0.68 0.75 37.61
C LYS A 398 0.27 1.69 36.46
N GLY A 399 -1.03 1.76 36.20
CA GLY A 399 -1.60 2.59 35.14
C GLY A 399 -1.50 1.99 33.73
N VAL A 400 -1.07 0.73 33.60
CA VAL A 400 -1.16 -0.02 32.33
C VAL A 400 -2.61 -0.42 32.09
N ASP A 401 -3.14 -0.10 30.92
CA ASP A 401 -4.51 -0.44 30.48
C ASP A 401 -4.55 -1.46 29.32
N PHE A 402 -3.39 -1.94 28.88
CA PHE A 402 -3.27 -2.95 27.83
C PHE A 402 -2.02 -3.81 28.02
N VAL A 403 -2.17 -5.08 28.39
CA VAL A 403 -1.07 -6.02 28.63
C VAL A 403 -0.88 -6.95 27.42
N ILE A 404 0.37 -7.17 27.03
CA ILE A 404 0.77 -8.18 26.04
C ILE A 404 1.88 -9.05 26.62
N GLU A 405 1.54 -10.29 26.92
CA GLU A 405 2.46 -11.28 27.48
C GLU A 405 3.16 -12.07 26.37
N ALA A 406 4.49 -12.12 26.40
CA ALA A 406 5.34 -12.80 25.42
C ALA A 406 6.50 -13.59 26.08
N VAL A 407 6.23 -14.20 27.24
CA VAL A 407 7.12 -15.15 27.92
C VAL A 407 7.06 -16.55 27.31
N PHE A 408 7.85 -17.47 27.86
CA PHE A 408 8.01 -18.83 27.38
C PHE A 408 6.68 -19.62 27.28
N GLU A 409 6.62 -20.56 26.34
CA GLU A 409 5.41 -21.33 26.00
C GLU A 409 5.10 -22.41 27.06
N ASN A 410 4.69 -21.97 28.25
CA ASN A 410 4.31 -22.83 29.37
C ASN A 410 3.09 -22.24 30.11
N GLN A 411 2.05 -23.05 30.32
CA GLN A 411 0.78 -22.60 30.91
C GLN A 411 0.94 -22.11 32.35
N GLU A 412 1.60 -22.88 33.22
CA GLU A 412 1.78 -22.53 34.63
C GLU A 412 2.62 -21.26 34.79
N LEU A 413 3.66 -21.10 33.97
CA LEU A 413 4.47 -19.88 33.95
C LEU A 413 3.63 -18.67 33.56
N LYS A 414 2.84 -18.79 32.48
CA LYS A 414 1.96 -17.69 32.04
C LYS A 414 0.93 -17.34 33.11
N HIS A 415 0.33 -18.33 33.78
CA HIS A 415 -0.56 -18.09 34.93
C HIS A 415 0.13 -17.25 36.01
N LYS A 416 1.33 -17.67 36.47
CA LYS A 416 2.09 -16.94 37.49
C LYS A 416 2.40 -15.51 37.06
N VAL A 417 2.86 -15.34 35.82
CA VAL A 417 3.24 -14.03 35.27
C VAL A 417 2.05 -13.07 35.19
N PHE A 418 0.85 -13.54 34.84
CA PHE A 418 -0.35 -12.70 34.88
C PHE A 418 -0.81 -12.40 36.32
N GLN A 419 -0.76 -13.39 37.23
CA GLN A 419 -1.14 -13.21 38.64
C GLN A 419 -0.27 -12.17 39.37
N GLU A 420 1.00 -12.04 38.98
CA GLU A 420 1.90 -11.00 39.52
C GLU A 420 1.45 -9.57 39.18
N ILE A 421 0.65 -9.36 38.12
CA ILE A 421 0.31 -8.03 37.61
C ILE A 421 -1.19 -7.73 37.58
N GLU A 422 -2.09 -8.72 37.67
CA GLU A 422 -3.53 -8.54 37.42
C GLU A 422 -4.23 -7.57 38.39
N ASP A 423 -3.66 -7.42 39.59
CA ASP A 423 -4.12 -6.52 40.65
C ASP A 423 -3.36 -5.17 40.66
N ILE A 424 -2.31 -5.02 39.83
CA ILE A 424 -1.48 -3.80 39.73
C ILE A 424 -1.92 -2.92 38.54
N VAL A 425 -2.26 -3.57 37.43
CA VAL A 425 -2.77 -2.90 36.22
C VAL A 425 -4.12 -2.24 36.47
N GLU A 426 -4.57 -1.40 35.54
CA GLU A 426 -5.90 -0.81 35.62
C GLU A 426 -7.00 -1.90 35.68
N PRO A 427 -8.12 -1.66 36.39
CA PRO A 427 -9.18 -2.67 36.54
C PRO A 427 -9.89 -3.00 35.23
N ASN A 428 -9.75 -2.16 34.20
CA ASN A 428 -10.25 -2.40 32.84
C ASN A 428 -9.14 -2.79 31.85
N ALA A 429 -7.94 -3.13 32.33
CA ALA A 429 -6.81 -3.48 31.48
C ALA A 429 -7.08 -4.78 30.72
N LEU A 430 -6.80 -4.78 29.41
CA LEU A 430 -6.78 -6.01 28.62
C LEU A 430 -5.61 -6.91 29.01
N LEU A 431 -5.86 -8.21 29.01
CA LEU A 431 -4.88 -9.23 29.38
C LEU A 431 -4.61 -10.12 28.16
N GLY A 432 -3.69 -9.67 27.30
CA GLY A 432 -3.35 -10.32 26.04
C GLY A 432 -2.20 -11.31 26.17
N SER A 433 -2.31 -12.51 25.61
CA SER A 433 -1.19 -13.47 25.49
C SER A 433 -0.77 -13.69 24.04
N ASN A 434 0.55 -13.67 23.79
CA ASN A 434 1.20 -13.97 22.51
C ASN A 434 1.51 -15.47 22.34
N THR A 435 0.85 -16.35 23.08
CA THR A 435 0.97 -17.82 22.91
C THR A 435 0.77 -18.21 21.44
N SER A 436 1.49 -19.23 20.98
CA SER A 436 1.39 -19.74 19.62
C SER A 436 0.57 -21.04 19.52
N THR A 437 0.40 -21.76 20.63
CA THR A 437 -0.26 -23.08 20.64
C THR A 437 -1.18 -23.35 21.81
N LEU A 438 -0.91 -22.77 22.98
CA LEU A 438 -1.67 -23.03 24.20
C LEU A 438 -3.07 -22.39 24.11
N PRO A 439 -4.16 -23.14 24.32
CA PRO A 439 -5.52 -22.60 24.23
C PRO A 439 -5.74 -21.41 25.18
N ILE A 440 -6.34 -20.34 24.67
CA ILE A 440 -6.62 -19.10 25.40
C ILE A 440 -7.55 -19.36 26.59
N THR A 441 -8.54 -20.23 26.42
CA THR A 441 -9.48 -20.61 27.48
C THR A 441 -8.77 -21.22 28.68
N GLY A 442 -7.72 -22.02 28.44
CA GLY A 442 -6.91 -22.60 29.50
C GLY A 442 -5.97 -21.60 30.19
N LEU A 443 -5.49 -20.60 29.46
CA LEU A 443 -4.67 -19.52 30.03
C LEU A 443 -5.51 -18.55 30.87
N ALA A 444 -6.73 -18.24 30.42
CA ALA A 444 -7.65 -17.33 31.09
C ALA A 444 -8.03 -17.77 32.51
N THR A 445 -7.98 -19.07 32.83
CA THR A 445 -8.27 -19.55 34.19
C THR A 445 -7.27 -19.09 35.24
N GLY A 446 -6.09 -18.60 34.82
CA GLY A 446 -5.07 -18.05 35.71
C GLY A 446 -5.39 -16.65 36.23
N VAL A 447 -6.39 -15.96 35.67
CA VAL A 447 -6.76 -14.58 36.05
C VAL A 447 -8.20 -14.50 36.56
N LYS A 448 -8.49 -13.44 37.32
CA LYS A 448 -9.83 -13.16 37.88
C LYS A 448 -10.81 -12.66 36.80
N ARG A 449 -10.37 -11.70 35.96
CA ARG A 449 -11.18 -11.05 34.91
C ARG A 449 -10.98 -11.76 33.56
N GLN A 450 -11.67 -12.88 33.37
CA GLN A 450 -11.51 -13.72 32.19
C GLN A 450 -12.12 -13.09 30.93
N GLU A 451 -13.07 -12.17 31.12
CA GLU A 451 -13.72 -11.36 30.09
C GLU A 451 -12.76 -10.42 29.33
N ASP A 452 -11.66 -10.03 29.98
CA ASP A 452 -10.60 -9.17 29.43
C ASP A 452 -9.41 -9.97 28.89
N PHE A 453 -9.42 -11.30 29.06
CA PHE A 453 -8.32 -12.18 28.64
C PHE A 453 -8.49 -12.62 27.18
N ILE A 454 -7.45 -12.46 26.36
CA ILE A 454 -7.52 -12.67 24.90
C ILE A 454 -6.18 -13.09 24.31
N GLY A 455 -6.20 -13.82 23.19
CA GLY A 455 -4.98 -14.08 22.42
C GLY A 455 -4.63 -12.90 21.51
N ILE A 456 -3.38 -12.43 21.56
CA ILE A 456 -2.82 -11.38 20.71
C ILE A 456 -1.53 -11.91 20.08
N HIS A 457 -1.68 -12.74 19.06
CA HIS A 457 -0.59 -13.50 18.48
C HIS A 457 0.12 -12.74 17.36
N PHE A 458 1.36 -12.34 17.62
CA PHE A 458 2.30 -11.73 16.69
C PHE A 458 3.24 -12.76 16.07
N PHE A 459 3.87 -12.37 14.95
CA PHE A 459 4.78 -13.22 14.20
C PHE A 459 6.18 -12.61 14.12
N SER A 460 7.22 -13.44 14.24
CA SER A 460 8.61 -12.96 14.16
C SER A 460 9.08 -12.83 12.70
N PRO A 461 9.85 -11.77 12.36
CA PRO A 461 10.15 -10.59 13.16
C PRO A 461 8.97 -9.60 13.23
N VAL A 462 8.62 -9.15 14.44
CA VAL A 462 7.40 -8.36 14.70
C VAL A 462 7.41 -7.00 13.98
N ASP A 463 8.58 -6.41 13.75
CA ASP A 463 8.74 -5.14 13.03
C ASP A 463 8.40 -5.23 11.54
N LYS A 464 8.29 -6.44 10.99
CA LYS A 464 8.07 -6.70 9.56
C LYS A 464 6.78 -7.46 9.27
N MET A 465 6.40 -8.41 10.13
CA MET A 465 5.22 -9.22 9.89
C MET A 465 3.95 -8.37 10.07
N PRO A 466 3.05 -8.30 9.06
CA PRO A 466 1.94 -7.36 9.08
C PRO A 466 0.71 -7.87 9.84
N LEU A 467 0.64 -9.17 10.14
CA LEU A 467 -0.55 -9.81 10.72
C LEU A 467 -0.51 -9.79 12.26
N VAL A 468 -1.68 -9.66 12.88
CA VAL A 468 -1.94 -10.09 14.26
C VAL A 468 -3.13 -11.05 14.24
N GLU A 469 -2.94 -12.25 14.77
CA GLU A 469 -4.03 -13.21 14.96
C GLU A 469 -4.65 -12.98 16.34
N ILE A 470 -5.91 -12.57 16.36
CA ILE A 470 -6.69 -12.28 17.58
C ILE A 470 -7.50 -13.54 17.90
N ILE A 471 -7.31 -14.10 19.09
CA ILE A 471 -7.92 -15.38 19.46
C ILE A 471 -8.92 -15.19 20.59
N LYS A 472 -10.20 -15.47 20.31
CA LYS A 472 -11.32 -15.40 21.25
C LYS A 472 -11.40 -16.69 22.07
N GLY A 473 -11.04 -16.62 23.35
CA GLY A 473 -11.32 -17.67 24.34
C GLY A 473 -12.81 -17.75 24.68
N GLU A 474 -13.24 -18.84 25.32
CA GLU A 474 -14.67 -19.06 25.62
C GLU A 474 -15.31 -17.94 26.47
N LYS A 475 -14.51 -17.29 27.34
CA LYS A 475 -14.98 -16.19 28.19
C LYS A 475 -14.60 -14.81 27.69
N THR A 476 -13.83 -14.70 26.61
CA THR A 476 -13.40 -13.41 26.07
C THR A 476 -14.60 -12.60 25.60
N SER A 477 -14.74 -11.37 26.10
CA SER A 477 -15.83 -10.48 25.72
C SER A 477 -15.66 -9.94 24.30
N ASP A 478 -16.77 -9.51 23.69
CA ASP A 478 -16.73 -8.82 22.40
C ASP A 478 -16.04 -7.46 22.53
N GLU A 479 -16.10 -6.81 23.69
CA GLU A 479 -15.39 -5.56 23.97
C GLU A 479 -13.86 -5.77 23.94
N ALA A 480 -13.37 -6.83 24.58
CA ALA A 480 -11.95 -7.17 24.53
C ALA A 480 -11.47 -7.43 23.11
N LEU A 481 -12.26 -8.15 22.32
CA LEU A 481 -11.99 -8.42 20.91
C LEU A 481 -11.91 -7.12 20.09
N ALA A 482 -12.91 -6.25 20.22
CA ALA A 482 -12.94 -4.96 19.51
C ALA A 482 -11.75 -4.06 19.89
N ARG A 483 -11.38 -4.00 21.18
CA ARG A 483 -10.24 -3.23 21.66
C ARG A 483 -8.90 -3.74 21.10
N VAL A 484 -8.69 -5.06 21.00
CA VAL A 484 -7.49 -5.63 20.35
C VAL A 484 -7.50 -5.42 18.84
N PHE A 485 -8.67 -5.47 18.20
CA PHE A 485 -8.83 -5.17 16.78
C PHE A 485 -8.40 -3.73 16.48
N ASP A 486 -8.91 -2.77 17.27
CA ASP A 486 -8.58 -1.34 17.14
C ASP A 486 -7.09 -1.08 17.42
N TYR A 487 -6.52 -1.74 18.44
CA TYR A 487 -5.08 -1.71 18.71
C TYR A 487 -4.25 -2.18 17.50
N THR A 488 -4.66 -3.30 16.89
CA THR A 488 -3.97 -3.90 15.74
C THR A 488 -3.92 -2.93 14.56
N LEU A 489 -5.03 -2.26 14.26
CA LEU A 489 -5.08 -1.22 13.24
C LEU A 489 -4.24 0.01 13.63
N ALA A 490 -4.28 0.43 14.90
CA ALA A 490 -3.52 1.59 15.39
C ALA A 490 -1.99 1.40 15.24
N ILE A 491 -1.49 0.17 15.39
CA ILE A 491 -0.06 -0.14 15.17
C ILE A 491 0.29 -0.43 13.69
N GLY A 492 -0.66 -0.21 12.77
CA GLY A 492 -0.45 -0.40 11.34
C GLY A 492 -0.31 -1.88 10.93
N LYS A 493 -1.01 -2.78 11.65
CA LYS A 493 -1.08 -4.21 11.35
C LYS A 493 -2.50 -4.61 10.91
N THR A 494 -2.62 -5.80 10.34
CA THR A 494 -3.88 -6.36 9.83
C THR A 494 -4.39 -7.41 10.82
N PRO A 495 -5.61 -7.26 11.37
CA PRO A 495 -6.19 -8.24 12.27
C PRO A 495 -6.88 -9.38 11.52
N ILE A 496 -6.79 -10.59 12.07
CA ILE A 496 -7.77 -11.67 11.82
C ILE A 496 -8.32 -12.15 13.16
N VAL A 497 -9.57 -12.60 13.18
CA VAL A 497 -10.24 -13.08 14.39
C VAL A 497 -10.48 -14.57 14.27
N VAL A 498 -10.03 -15.33 15.27
CA VAL A 498 -10.07 -16.79 15.31
C VAL A 498 -10.68 -17.24 16.64
N ASN A 499 -11.47 -18.31 16.63
CA ASN A 499 -11.97 -18.94 17.85
C ASN A 499 -10.89 -19.82 18.49
N ASP A 500 -10.89 -19.92 19.81
CA ASP A 500 -9.91 -20.71 20.53
C ASP A 500 -9.92 -22.19 20.11
N SER A 501 -8.75 -22.68 19.75
CA SER A 501 -8.47 -24.06 19.41
C SER A 501 -6.97 -24.27 19.48
N ARG A 502 -6.51 -25.47 19.85
CA ARG A 502 -5.08 -25.75 19.96
C ARG A 502 -4.38 -25.54 18.62
N GLY A 503 -3.35 -24.68 18.61
CA GLY A 503 -2.62 -24.29 17.40
C GLY A 503 -3.33 -23.25 16.52
N PHE A 504 -4.49 -22.75 16.94
CA PHE A 504 -5.24 -21.67 16.29
C PHE A 504 -5.44 -21.91 14.78
N PHE A 505 -5.35 -20.85 13.97
CA PHE A 505 -5.28 -20.98 12.52
C PHE A 505 -3.83 -21.03 12.04
N THR A 506 -3.02 -20.04 12.41
CA THR A 506 -1.69 -19.86 11.81
C THR A 506 -0.71 -20.99 12.13
N SER A 507 -0.52 -21.32 13.41
CA SER A 507 0.41 -22.37 13.85
C SER A 507 0.00 -23.75 13.34
N ARG A 508 -1.31 -24.03 13.30
CA ARG A 508 -1.86 -25.28 12.76
C ARG A 508 -1.55 -25.45 11.27
N VAL A 509 -1.80 -24.41 10.47
CA VAL A 509 -1.62 -24.47 9.00
C VAL A 509 -0.15 -24.44 8.61
N ILE A 510 0.69 -23.62 9.27
CA ILE A 510 2.13 -23.63 8.97
C ILE A 510 2.77 -24.97 9.37
N GLY A 511 2.26 -25.62 10.42
CA GLY A 511 2.68 -26.95 10.84
C GLY A 511 2.52 -27.99 9.72
N THR A 512 1.39 -28.00 9.00
CA THR A 512 1.20 -28.93 7.88
C THR A 512 2.19 -28.66 6.74
N PHE A 513 2.45 -27.39 6.41
CA PHE A 513 3.41 -27.04 5.36
C PHE A 513 4.84 -27.51 5.67
N VAL A 514 5.30 -27.31 6.91
CA VAL A 514 6.64 -27.76 7.34
C VAL A 514 6.70 -29.29 7.42
N ASN A 515 5.64 -29.92 7.95
CA ASN A 515 5.61 -31.38 8.09
C ASN A 515 5.68 -32.11 6.75
N GLU A 516 5.05 -31.60 5.69
CA GLU A 516 5.20 -32.16 4.34
C GLU A 516 6.66 -32.12 3.86
N ALA A 517 7.37 -31.02 4.11
CA ALA A 517 8.79 -30.93 3.75
C ALA A 517 9.66 -31.91 4.55
N LEU A 518 9.35 -32.11 5.84
CA LEU A 518 10.05 -33.09 6.69
C LEU A 518 9.71 -34.52 6.29
N ALA A 519 8.48 -34.79 5.85
CA ALA A 519 8.06 -36.08 5.32
C ALA A 519 8.83 -36.40 4.03
N MET A 520 8.88 -35.46 3.07
CA MET A 520 9.69 -35.61 1.85
C MET A 520 11.16 -35.90 2.17
N LEU A 521 11.76 -35.21 3.15
CA LEU A 521 13.14 -35.48 3.58
C LEU A 521 13.32 -36.92 4.10
N GLY A 522 12.31 -37.49 4.75
CA GLY A 522 12.31 -38.88 5.20
C GLY A 522 12.15 -39.90 4.07
N GLU A 523 11.56 -39.49 2.95
CA GLU A 523 11.31 -40.33 1.76
C GLU A 523 12.51 -40.41 0.80
N GLY A 524 13.54 -39.56 1.00
CA GLY A 524 14.77 -39.51 0.20
C GLY A 524 14.78 -38.35 -0.78
#